data_AF-A0A0P0RHI6-F1
#
_entry.id   AF-A0A0P0RHI6-F1
#
_cell.length_a   1.000
_cell.length_b   1.000
_cell.length_c   1.000
_cell.angle_alpha   90.00
_cell.angle_beta   90.00
_cell.angle_gamma   90.00
#
_symmetry.space_group_name_H-M   'P 1'
#
loop_
_entity.id
_entity.type
_entity.pdbx_description
1 polymer ?
#
loop_
_entity_poly.entity_id
_entity_poly.type
_entity_poly.pdbx_seq_one_letter_code
_entity_poly.pdbx_strand_id
1 'polypeptide(L)'
;MLFIAPALAAFALATPTFATENDEAVIRQMEEAWVQASMHHDRDTLKLLLDDSYREITPSGIARSKSDVLNASPAPSGSTQTLQYVKVRVDGDQAVVIGENRFMAPDGQQAVFAFKDDFARRDGQWRVIGSWMSSK
;
A
#
# COMPACT_ATOMS: atom_id res chain seq x y z
N MET A 1 24.15 -3.23 59.31
CA MET A 1 23.83 -2.45 58.09
C MET A 1 23.79 -3.43 56.94
N LEU A 2 22.61 -3.72 56.39
CA LEU A 2 22.41 -4.68 55.30
C LEU A 2 22.17 -3.88 54.01
N PHE A 3 23.09 -3.97 53.05
CA PHE A 3 22.95 -3.33 51.73
C PHE A 3 22.13 -4.25 50.82
N ILE A 4 20.97 -3.78 50.36
CA ILE A 4 20.16 -4.45 49.33
C ILE A 4 20.60 -3.89 47.97
N ALA A 5 21.20 -4.72 47.13
CA ALA A 5 21.53 -4.37 45.75
C ALA A 5 20.27 -4.45 44.87
N PRO A 6 20.01 -3.46 43.99
CA PRO A 6 18.89 -3.54 43.06
C PRO A 6 19.26 -4.45 41.87
N ALA A 7 18.50 -5.51 41.67
CA ALA A 7 18.56 -6.30 40.45
C ALA A 7 17.94 -5.50 39.31
N LEU A 8 18.76 -5.06 38.34
CA LEU A 8 18.25 -4.55 37.06
C LEU A 8 17.61 -5.72 36.29
N ALA A 9 16.29 -5.74 36.21
CA ALA A 9 15.58 -6.60 35.27
C ALA A 9 15.76 -6.04 33.85
N ALA A 10 16.56 -6.70 33.04
CA ALA A 10 16.66 -6.42 31.61
C ALA A 10 15.37 -6.89 30.93
N PHE A 11 14.51 -5.96 30.53
CA PHE A 11 13.38 -6.24 29.65
C PHE A 11 13.94 -6.46 28.23
N ALA A 12 14.05 -7.72 27.82
CA ALA A 12 14.30 -8.05 26.43
C ALA A 12 13.04 -7.72 25.62
N LEU A 13 13.08 -6.63 24.86
CA LEU A 13 12.08 -6.35 23.83
C LEU A 13 12.27 -7.38 22.70
N ALA A 14 11.53 -8.48 22.75
CA ALA A 14 11.42 -9.38 21.63
C ALA A 14 10.70 -8.64 20.50
N THR A 15 11.42 -8.32 19.42
CA THR A 15 10.81 -7.81 18.19
C THR A 15 9.96 -8.91 17.57
N PRO A 16 8.66 -8.68 17.30
CA PRO A 16 7.74 -9.72 16.84
C PRO A 16 7.93 -9.96 15.33
N THR A 17 8.97 -10.70 14.95
CA THR A 17 9.26 -11.06 13.53
C THR A 17 8.07 -11.75 12.85
N PHE A 18 7.26 -12.53 13.59
CA PHE A 18 6.08 -13.20 13.05
C PHE A 18 4.93 -12.27 12.67
N ALA A 19 4.81 -11.10 13.31
CA ALA A 19 3.80 -10.12 12.93
C ALA A 19 4.14 -9.52 11.56
N THR A 20 5.42 -9.25 11.31
CA THR A 20 5.94 -8.63 10.09
C THR A 20 5.71 -9.49 8.85
N GLU A 21 5.99 -10.80 8.87
CA GLU A 21 5.75 -11.68 7.71
C GLU A 21 4.25 -11.78 7.35
N ASN A 22 3.38 -11.81 8.36
CA ASN A 22 1.94 -11.79 8.15
C ASN A 22 1.47 -10.44 7.58
N ASP A 23 2.01 -9.33 8.09
CA ASP A 23 1.71 -7.99 7.59
C ASP A 23 2.14 -7.79 6.14
N GLU A 24 3.32 -8.29 5.76
CA GLU A 24 3.76 -8.23 4.36
C GLU A 24 2.79 -8.96 3.42
N ALA A 25 2.28 -10.13 3.82
CA ALA A 25 1.30 -10.87 3.05
C ALA A 25 -0.05 -10.12 2.95
N VAL A 26 -0.52 -9.54 4.07
CA VAL A 26 -1.74 -8.72 4.12
C VAL A 26 -1.61 -7.51 3.18
N ILE A 27 -0.49 -6.79 3.24
CA ILE A 27 -0.26 -5.60 2.41
C ILE A 27 -0.18 -5.99 0.92
N ARG A 28 0.47 -7.11 0.56
CA ARG A 28 0.44 -7.62 -0.83
C ARG A 28 -0.98 -7.87 -1.32
N GLN A 29 -1.82 -8.45 -0.48
CA GLN A 29 -3.22 -8.68 -0.82
C GLN A 29 -4.01 -7.38 -0.96
N MET A 30 -3.71 -6.37 -0.14
CA MET A 30 -4.31 -5.04 -0.26
C MET A 30 -3.95 -4.36 -1.58
N GLU A 31 -2.72 -4.50 -2.07
CA GLU A 31 -2.29 -3.97 -3.37
C GLU A 31 -3.08 -4.60 -4.52
N GLU A 32 -3.22 -5.93 -4.52
CA GLU A 32 -4.04 -6.64 -5.51
C GLU A 32 -5.50 -6.18 -5.44
N ALA A 33 -6.06 -6.08 -4.22
CA ALA A 33 -7.42 -5.58 -4.03
C ALA A 33 -7.59 -4.14 -4.51
N TRP A 34 -6.60 -3.28 -4.31
CA TRP A 34 -6.62 -1.90 -4.75
C TRP A 34 -6.63 -1.79 -6.28
N VAL A 35 -5.77 -2.54 -6.97
CA VAL A 35 -5.75 -2.58 -8.43
C VAL A 35 -7.10 -3.07 -8.98
N GLN A 36 -7.65 -4.15 -8.44
CA GLN A 36 -8.96 -4.65 -8.87
C GLN A 36 -10.08 -3.63 -8.61
N ALA A 37 -10.10 -3.01 -7.42
CA ALA A 37 -11.10 -2.01 -7.08
C ALA A 37 -11.02 -0.78 -7.99
N SER A 38 -9.81 -0.34 -8.34
CA SER A 38 -9.59 0.77 -9.28
C SER A 38 -10.05 0.42 -10.70
N MET A 39 -9.80 -0.81 -11.15
CA MET A 39 -10.24 -1.30 -12.46
C MET A 39 -11.77 -1.43 -12.56
N HIS A 40 -12.43 -1.83 -11.48
CA HIS A 40 -13.87 -2.10 -11.44
C HIS A 40 -14.72 -0.97 -10.87
N HIS A 41 -14.12 0.16 -10.51
CA HIS A 41 -14.83 1.32 -9.94
C HIS A 41 -15.53 0.98 -8.63
N ASP A 42 -14.92 0.07 -7.87
CA ASP A 42 -15.39 -0.35 -6.55
C ASP A 42 -15.01 0.71 -5.51
N ARG A 43 -15.86 1.73 -5.44
CA ARG A 43 -15.69 2.87 -4.52
C ARG A 43 -15.71 2.44 -3.05
N ASP A 44 -16.40 1.36 -2.70
CA ASP A 44 -16.52 0.96 -1.30
C ASP A 44 -15.26 0.27 -0.81
N THR A 45 -14.66 -0.60 -1.63
CA THR A 45 -13.33 -1.13 -1.36
C THR A 45 -12.28 -0.01 -1.31
N LEU A 46 -12.29 0.92 -2.26
CA LEU A 46 -11.36 2.05 -2.27
C LEU A 46 -11.47 2.96 -1.02
N LYS A 47 -12.69 3.19 -0.51
CA LYS A 47 -12.89 3.97 0.73
C LYS A 47 -12.27 3.29 1.95
N LEU A 48 -12.28 1.96 1.98
CA LEU A 48 -11.72 1.16 3.07
C LEU A 48 -10.19 1.09 2.97
N LEU A 49 -9.64 0.93 1.78
CA LEU A 49 -8.19 0.81 1.58
C LEU A 49 -7.46 2.14 1.77
N LEU A 50 -7.97 3.22 1.19
CA LEU A 50 -7.30 4.52 1.21
C LEU A 50 -7.57 5.25 2.53
N ASP A 51 -6.52 5.78 3.15
CA ASP A 51 -6.64 6.69 4.29
C ASP A 51 -7.23 8.03 3.84
N ASP A 52 -7.90 8.75 4.74
CA ASP A 52 -8.43 10.09 4.42
C ASP A 52 -7.32 11.11 4.12
N SER A 53 -6.11 10.89 4.65
CA SER A 53 -4.92 11.68 4.32
C SER A 53 -4.26 11.29 3.00
N TYR A 54 -4.77 10.29 2.28
CA TYR A 54 -4.13 9.74 1.09
C TYR A 54 -3.76 10.80 0.05
N ARG A 55 -2.53 10.72 -0.46
CA ARG A 55 -2.02 11.56 -1.56
C ARG A 55 -1.29 10.71 -2.59
N GLU A 56 -1.54 11.01 -3.85
CA GLU A 56 -0.90 10.36 -4.99
C GLU A 56 -0.23 11.37 -5.90
N ILE A 57 0.87 10.98 -6.52
CA ILE A 57 1.41 11.62 -7.73
C ILE A 57 1.33 10.62 -8.89
N THR A 58 0.54 10.96 -9.92
CA THR A 58 0.34 10.11 -11.11
C THR A 58 1.59 10.13 -12.03
N PRO A 59 1.68 9.24 -13.04
CA PRO A 59 2.78 9.27 -14.01
C PRO A 59 2.90 10.59 -14.78
N SER A 60 1.83 11.39 -14.88
CA SER A 60 1.83 12.72 -15.50
C SER A 60 2.24 13.85 -14.53
N GLY A 61 2.59 13.52 -13.28
CA GLY A 61 2.96 14.48 -12.24
C GLY A 61 1.76 15.18 -11.59
N ILE A 62 0.53 14.73 -11.86
CA ILE A 62 -0.67 15.32 -11.26
C ILE A 62 -0.84 14.77 -9.85
N ALA A 63 -1.12 15.67 -8.89
CA ALA A 63 -1.47 15.26 -7.54
C ALA A 63 -2.95 14.89 -7.43
N ARG A 64 -3.26 13.76 -6.77
CA ARG A 64 -4.62 13.32 -6.47
C ARG A 64 -4.81 13.06 -4.97
N SER A 65 -5.99 13.39 -4.48
CA SER A 65 -6.49 13.01 -3.15
C SER A 65 -7.33 11.72 -3.23
N LYS A 66 -7.71 11.16 -2.07
CA LYS A 66 -8.68 10.06 -2.00
C LYS A 66 -9.98 10.38 -2.74
N SER A 67 -10.49 11.60 -2.60
CA SER A 67 -11.71 12.04 -3.29
C SER A 67 -11.54 12.02 -4.81
N ASP A 68 -10.37 12.43 -5.31
CA ASP A 68 -10.09 12.43 -6.75
C ASP A 68 -10.00 11.00 -7.29
N VAL A 69 -9.40 10.07 -6.53
CA VAL A 69 -9.36 8.64 -6.90
C VAL A 69 -10.78 8.05 -6.92
N LEU A 70 -11.59 8.31 -5.89
CA LEU A 70 -12.96 7.80 -5.80
C LEU A 70 -13.87 8.32 -6.94
N ASN A 71 -13.59 9.51 -7.46
CA ASN A 71 -14.37 10.13 -8.53
C ASN A 71 -13.70 10.02 -9.91
N ALA A 72 -12.59 9.29 -10.02
CA ALA A 72 -11.93 9.04 -11.31
C ALA A 72 -12.83 8.19 -12.21
N SER A 73 -12.68 8.37 -13.53
CA SER A 73 -13.41 7.55 -14.50
C SER A 73 -12.91 6.11 -14.54
N PRO A 74 -13.77 5.16 -14.97
CA PRO A 74 -13.39 3.84 -15.43
C PRO A 74 -12.13 3.76 -16.26
N ALA A 75 -11.29 2.78 -15.93
CA ALA A 75 -10.47 2.18 -16.95
C ALA A 75 -11.41 1.68 -18.07
N PRO A 76 -11.00 1.76 -19.35
CA PRO A 76 -11.79 1.22 -20.45
C PRO A 76 -12.25 -0.22 -20.19
N SER A 77 -13.50 -0.54 -20.54
CA SER A 77 -14.02 -1.90 -20.35
C SER A 77 -13.18 -2.92 -21.12
N GLY A 78 -12.73 -3.97 -20.45
CA GLY A 78 -11.82 -4.98 -21.01
C GLY A 78 -10.33 -4.69 -20.78
N SER A 79 -9.98 -3.55 -20.16
CA SER A 79 -8.61 -3.30 -19.70
C SER A 79 -8.23 -4.26 -18.57
N THR A 80 -6.94 -4.51 -18.42
CA THR A 80 -6.38 -5.27 -17.30
C THR A 80 -5.21 -4.53 -16.66
N GLN A 81 -4.99 -4.82 -15.38
CA GLN A 81 -3.80 -4.42 -14.64
C GLN A 81 -3.21 -5.65 -13.95
N THR A 82 -1.89 -5.76 -13.95
CA THR A 82 -1.17 -6.87 -13.30
C THR A 82 0.04 -6.33 -12.57
N LEU A 83 0.13 -6.64 -11.28
CA LEU A 83 1.25 -6.25 -10.46
C LEU A 83 2.41 -7.24 -10.63
N GLN A 84 3.63 -6.73 -10.72
CA GLN A 84 4.85 -7.51 -10.83
C GLN A 84 5.97 -6.92 -9.99
N TYR A 85 6.92 -7.77 -9.62
CA TYR A 85 8.10 -7.39 -8.84
C TYR A 85 7.76 -6.66 -7.52
N VAL A 86 6.58 -6.96 -6.96
CA VAL A 86 6.09 -6.35 -5.72
C VAL A 86 7.02 -6.73 -4.59
N LYS A 87 7.53 -5.73 -3.88
CA LYS A 87 8.34 -5.88 -2.67
C LYS A 87 7.70 -5.03 -1.59
N VAL A 88 7.37 -5.68 -0.48
CA VAL A 88 6.85 -5.02 0.71
C VAL A 88 7.95 -4.98 1.75
N ARG A 89 8.04 -3.87 2.48
CA ARG A 89 8.85 -3.75 3.69
C ARG A 89 7.98 -3.12 4.77
N VAL A 90 7.85 -3.81 5.90
CA VAL A 90 7.11 -3.32 7.07
C VAL A 90 8.10 -2.86 8.15
N ASP A 91 7.82 -1.73 8.78
CA ASP A 91 8.55 -1.17 9.92
C ASP A 91 7.54 -0.65 10.96
N GLY A 92 7.24 -1.49 11.95
CA GLY A 92 6.22 -1.23 12.97
C GLY A 92 4.83 -1.00 12.35
N ASP A 93 4.32 0.23 12.49
CA ASP A 93 3.02 0.66 11.97
C ASP A 93 3.12 1.42 10.64
N GLN A 94 4.25 1.32 9.94
CA GLN A 94 4.42 1.83 8.59
C GLN A 94 4.88 0.70 7.66
N ALA A 95 4.56 0.83 6.38
CA ALA A 95 5.12 -0.03 5.36
C ALA A 95 5.31 0.73 4.06
N VAL A 96 6.28 0.26 3.26
CA VAL A 96 6.52 0.76 1.91
C VAL A 96 6.42 -0.42 0.96
N VAL A 97 5.71 -0.22 -0.13
CA VAL A 97 5.61 -1.16 -1.25
C VAL A 97 6.25 -0.52 -2.47
N ILE A 98 7.02 -1.30 -3.21
CA ILE A 98 7.46 -0.93 -4.56
C ILE A 98 7.14 -2.06 -5.53
N GLY A 99 6.87 -1.71 -6.79
CA GLY A 99 6.63 -2.71 -7.82
C GLY A 99 6.43 -2.10 -9.21
N GLU A 100 5.90 -2.93 -10.10
CA GLU A 100 5.44 -2.54 -11.42
C GLU A 100 3.96 -2.84 -11.59
N ASN A 101 3.20 -1.90 -12.14
CA ASN A 101 1.84 -2.12 -12.63
C ASN A 101 1.88 -2.17 -14.17
N ARG A 102 1.50 -3.31 -14.73
CA ARG A 102 1.38 -3.50 -16.19
C ARG A 102 -0.08 -3.32 -16.58
N PHE A 103 -0.35 -2.26 -17.32
CA PHE A 103 -1.67 -1.97 -17.88
C PHE A 103 -1.77 -2.45 -19.32
N MET A 104 -2.89 -3.09 -19.64
CA MET A 104 -3.28 -3.46 -21.00
C MET A 104 -4.65 -2.82 -21.31
N ALA A 105 -4.73 -2.10 -22.41
CA ALA A 105 -5.99 -1.60 -22.96
C ALA A 105 -6.70 -2.67 -23.82
N PRO A 106 -8.02 -2.55 -24.06
CA PRO A 106 -8.77 -3.55 -24.84
C PRO A 106 -8.33 -3.63 -26.31
N ASP A 107 -7.72 -2.56 -26.82
CA ASP A 107 -7.16 -2.48 -28.17
C ASP A 107 -5.71 -3.02 -28.26
N GLY A 108 -5.17 -3.54 -27.15
CA GLY A 108 -3.84 -4.12 -27.06
C GLY A 108 -2.72 -3.13 -26.74
N GLN A 109 -3.01 -1.83 -26.56
CA GLN A 109 -2.00 -0.88 -26.11
C GLN A 109 -1.54 -1.21 -24.68
N GLN A 110 -0.23 -1.10 -24.43
CA GLN A 110 0.38 -1.44 -23.15
C GLN A 110 1.09 -0.25 -22.53
N ALA A 111 1.05 -0.19 -21.21
CA ALA A 111 1.88 0.72 -20.42
C ALA A 111 2.43 -0.01 -19.19
N VAL A 112 3.65 0.35 -18.79
CA VAL A 112 4.27 -0.15 -17.57
C VAL A 112 4.58 1.04 -16.68
N PHE A 113 4.12 0.96 -15.43
CA PHE A 113 4.37 1.98 -14.42
C PHE A 113 5.17 1.39 -13.28
N ALA A 114 6.24 2.06 -12.88
CA ALA A 114 6.84 1.81 -11.57
C ALA A 114 6.00 2.52 -10.52
N PHE A 115 5.83 1.90 -9.35
CA PHE A 115 5.12 2.52 -8.23
C PHE A 115 5.90 2.39 -6.92
N LYS A 116 5.66 3.36 -6.04
CA LYS A 116 5.98 3.32 -4.61
C LYS A 116 4.73 3.73 -3.83
N ASP A 117 4.27 2.84 -2.96
CA ASP A 117 3.11 3.09 -2.12
C ASP A 117 3.49 3.05 -0.64
N ASP A 118 2.92 3.97 0.12
CA ASP A 118 3.15 4.10 1.56
C ASP A 118 1.89 3.69 2.31
N PHE A 119 2.07 2.86 3.32
CA PHE A 119 1.02 2.37 4.20
C PHE A 119 1.26 2.83 5.62
N ALA A 120 0.18 3.09 6.35
CA ALA A 120 0.21 3.25 7.79
C ALA A 120 -0.86 2.38 8.44
N ARG A 121 -0.55 1.82 9.61
CA ARG A 121 -1.54 1.17 10.46
C ARG A 121 -2.19 2.21 11.37
N ARG A 122 -3.52 2.33 11.29
CA ARG A 122 -4.35 3.20 12.11
C ARG A 122 -5.41 2.36 12.80
N ASP A 123 -5.50 2.45 14.12
CA ASP A 123 -6.46 1.69 14.93
C ASP A 123 -6.45 0.18 14.63
N GLY A 124 -5.25 -0.37 14.43
CA GLY A 124 -5.05 -1.79 14.12
C GLY A 124 -5.30 -2.18 12.65
N GLN A 125 -5.63 -1.23 11.77
CA GLN A 125 -5.92 -1.48 10.36
C GLN A 125 -4.90 -0.81 9.45
N TRP A 126 -4.36 -1.56 8.48
CA TRP A 126 -3.54 -0.98 7.42
C TRP A 126 -4.38 -0.13 6.47
N ARG A 127 -3.83 1.02 6.08
CA ARG A 127 -4.40 1.94 5.08
C ARG A 127 -3.29 2.45 4.17
N VAL A 128 -3.62 2.69 2.91
CA VAL A 128 -2.72 3.37 1.97
C VAL A 128 -2.77 4.86 2.25
N ILE A 129 -1.61 5.48 2.52
CA ILE A 129 -1.50 6.91 2.82
C ILE A 129 -0.80 7.70 1.70
N GLY A 130 -0.07 7.02 0.82
CA GLY A 130 0.74 7.66 -0.21
C GLY A 130 0.93 6.78 -1.42
N SER A 131 1.03 7.39 -2.60
CA SER A 131 1.41 6.69 -3.82
C SER A 131 2.19 7.60 -4.76
N TRP A 132 3.20 7.04 -5.41
CA TRP A 132 3.96 7.71 -6.44
C TRP A 132 4.16 6.76 -7.61
N MET A 133 3.77 7.20 -8.80
CA MET A 133 3.93 6.41 -10.02
C MET A 133 4.78 7.15 -11.06
N SER A 134 5.55 6.39 -11.83
CA SER A 134 6.22 6.90 -13.03
C SER A 134 6.10 5.91 -14.18
N SER A 135 6.01 6.40 -15.41
CA SER A 135 6.13 5.55 -16.60
C SER A 135 7.53 4.93 -16.66
N LYS A 136 7.62 3.68 -17.12
CA LYS A 136 8.88 3.03 -17.49
C LYS A 136 9.16 3.11 -18.98
#